data_AF-A0A7W0PW48-F1
#
_entry.id   AF-A0A7W0PW48-F1
#
_cell.length_a   1.000
_cell.length_b   1.000
_cell.length_c   1.000
_cell.angle_alpha   90.00
_cell.angle_beta   90.00
_cell.angle_gamma   90.00
#
_symmetry.space_group_name_H-M   'P 1'
#
loop_
_entity.id
_entity.type
_entity.pdbx_description
1 polymer ?
#
loop_
_entity_poly.entity_id
_entity_poly.type
_entity_poly.pdbx_seq_one_letter_code
_entity_poly.pdbx_strand_id
1 'polypeptide(L)'
;MFNERTTIEAAIEDALSAELPVSNRELIVVDDGSTDGTRELLESETWPAELRIVFHRENQGKGAAVRTALGLASCEFSAIFDADLEYRAADLAPLLGPLTSGEASVVFGT
;
A
#
# COMPACT_ATOMS: atom_id res chain seq x y z
N MET A 1 2.94 -0.05 7.96
CA MET A 1 4.40 0.21 7.99
C MET A 1 4.77 0.78 9.35
N PHE A 2 6.02 0.65 9.78
CA PHE A 2 6.52 1.22 11.04
C PHE A 2 8.02 1.50 10.92
N ASN A 3 8.44 2.75 11.15
CA ASN A 3 9.82 3.22 11.06
C ASN A 3 10.50 2.95 9.72
N GLU A 4 9.97 3.52 8.64
CA GLU A 4 10.44 3.33 7.26
C GLU A 4 10.85 4.67 6.63
N ARG A 5 11.43 5.57 7.43
CA ARG A 5 11.75 6.94 6.98
C ARG A 5 12.59 6.98 5.71
N THR A 6 13.45 5.98 5.50
CA THR A 6 14.40 5.94 4.38
C THR A 6 13.80 5.38 3.09
N THR A 7 12.67 4.67 3.17
CA THR A 7 12.11 3.85 2.08
C THR A 7 10.73 4.31 1.66
N ILE A 8 9.96 4.94 2.56
CA ILE A 8 8.54 5.22 2.32
C ILE A 8 8.25 6.09 1.11
N GLU A 9 9.03 7.14 0.84
CA GLU A 9 8.80 8.00 -0.34
C GLU A 9 8.94 7.20 -1.63
N ALA A 10 10.03 6.43 -1.73
CA ALA A 10 10.30 5.59 -2.89
C ALA A 10 9.26 4.46 -3.03
N ALA A 11 8.76 3.91 -1.92
CA ALA A 11 7.71 2.89 -1.94
C ALA A 11 6.36 3.45 -2.43
N ILE A 12 6.01 4.66 -2.00
CA ILE A 12 4.83 5.37 -2.49
C ILE A 12 4.98 5.68 -3.98
N GLU A 13 6.14 6.19 -4.40
CA GLU A 13 6.41 6.50 -5.80
C GLU A 13 6.34 5.25 -6.68
N ASP A 14 6.93 4.13 -6.25
CA ASP A 14 6.83 2.85 -6.96
C ASP A 14 5.39 2.39 -7.09
N ALA A 15 4.61 2.42 -6.00
CA ALA A 15 3.21 2.03 -6.01
C ALA A 15 2.33 2.92 -6.91
N LEU A 16 2.57 4.23 -6.91
CA LEU A 16 1.84 5.20 -7.74
C LEU A 16 2.30 5.23 -9.19
N SER A 17 3.53 4.81 -9.51
CA SER A 17 4.03 4.76 -10.89
C SER A 17 3.76 3.43 -11.59
N ALA A 18 3.42 2.36 -10.85
CA ALA A 18 3.16 1.06 -11.42
C ALA A 18 2.01 1.08 -12.46
N GLU A 19 2.26 0.52 -13.64
CA GLU A 19 1.25 0.35 -14.67
C GLU A 19 0.48 -0.97 -14.43
N LEU A 20 -0.72 -0.85 -13.85
CA LEU A 20 -1.58 -2.00 -13.56
C LEU A 20 -2.75 -2.05 -14.57
N PRO A 21 -3.12 -3.24 -15.09
CA PRO A 21 -4.24 -3.41 -16.02
C PRO A 21 -5.62 -3.30 -15.33
N VAL A 22 -5.85 -2.19 -14.62
CA VAL A 22 -7.12 -1.87 -13.92
C VAL A 22 -7.54 -0.44 -14.22
N SER A 23 -8.84 -0.18 -14.22
CA SER A 23 -9.42 1.13 -14.54
C SER A 23 -9.39 2.12 -13.36
N ASN A 24 -9.24 1.62 -12.14
CA ASN A 24 -9.18 2.44 -10.92
C ASN A 24 -8.29 1.75 -9.89
N ARG A 25 -7.58 2.56 -9.08
CA ARG A 25 -6.79 2.09 -7.93
C ARG A 25 -6.76 3.17 -6.85
N GLU A 26 -6.58 2.73 -5.62
CA GLU A 26 -6.23 3.59 -4.49
C GLU A 26 -5.03 2.99 -3.75
N LEU A 27 -4.21 3.84 -3.15
CA LEU A 27 -3.10 3.45 -2.29
C LEU A 27 -3.45 3.86 -0.86
N ILE A 28 -3.47 2.90 0.06
CA ILE A 28 -3.71 3.16 1.48
C ILE A 28 -2.43 2.85 2.26
N VAL A 29 -1.81 3.90 2.79
CA VAL A 29 -0.64 3.79 3.66
C VAL A 29 -1.09 3.92 5.10
N VAL A 30 -0.74 2.93 5.93
CA VAL A 30 -1.00 2.97 7.38
C VAL A 30 0.32 3.05 8.12
N ASP A 31 0.62 4.23 8.65
CA ASP A 31 1.71 4.45 9.61
C ASP A 31 1.30 3.93 10.99
N ASP A 32 1.93 2.85 11.42
CA ASP A 32 1.60 2.14 12.65
C ASP A 32 2.34 2.74 13.85
N GLY A 33 2.27 4.06 14.02
CA GLY A 33 2.86 4.74 15.17
C GLY A 33 4.38 4.95 15.10
N SER A 34 4.94 5.26 13.94
CA SER A 34 6.40 5.45 13.78
C SER A 34 6.96 6.59 14.64
N THR A 35 8.24 6.48 15.00
CA THR A 35 8.95 7.42 15.88
C THR A 35 10.29 7.90 15.31
N ASP A 36 10.61 7.53 14.08
CA ASP A 36 11.89 7.82 13.41
C ASP A 36 11.82 9.05 12.49
N GLY A 37 10.66 9.70 12.38
CA GLY A 37 10.41 10.77 11.43
C GLY A 37 9.56 10.39 10.22
N THR A 38 9.17 9.10 10.09
CA THR A 38 8.31 8.63 8.99
C THR A 38 7.00 9.41 8.94
N ARG A 39 6.37 9.65 10.11
CA ARG A 39 5.10 10.38 10.20
C ARG A 39 5.25 11.82 9.73
N GLU A 40 6.25 12.50 10.26
CA GLU A 40 6.52 13.90 9.96
C GLU A 40 6.76 14.11 8.46
N LEU A 41 7.47 13.17 7.83
CA LEU A 41 7.67 13.14 6.37
C LEU A 41 6.34 12.96 5.62
N LEU A 42 5.51 12.00 6.04
CA LEU A 42 4.21 11.75 5.42
C LEU A 42 3.25 12.94 5.58
N GLU A 43 3.33 13.67 6.68
CA GLU A 43 2.54 14.88 6.95
C GLU A 43 3.06 16.14 6.25
N SER A 44 4.36 16.22 5.94
CA SER A 44 4.96 17.42 5.34
C SER A 44 4.74 17.55 3.83
N GLU A 45 4.49 16.43 3.15
CA GLU A 45 4.38 16.37 1.69
C GLU A 45 2.93 16.49 1.19
N THR A 46 2.79 16.93 -0.06
CA THR A 46 1.50 16.91 -0.77
C THR A 46 1.42 15.67 -1.65
N TRP A 47 0.48 14.79 -1.34
CA TRP A 47 0.30 13.53 -2.02
C TRP A 47 -0.84 13.59 -3.06
N PRO A 48 -0.80 12.75 -4.13
CA PRO A 48 -1.90 12.61 -5.08
C PRO A 48 -3.20 12.14 -4.41
N ALA A 49 -4.34 12.42 -5.05
CA ALA A 49 -5.66 12.11 -4.51
C ALA A 49 -5.91 10.59 -4.33
N GLU A 50 -5.17 9.78 -5.07
CA GLU A 50 -5.19 8.32 -5.02
C GLU A 50 -4.53 7.76 -3.75
N LEU A 51 -3.73 8.56 -3.03
CA LEU A 51 -3.07 8.16 -1.78
C LEU A 51 -3.86 8.63 -0.55
N ARG A 52 -4.27 7.67 0.28
CA ARG A 52 -4.79 7.90 1.62
C ARG A 52 -3.78 7.45 2.66
N ILE A 53 -3.43 8.35 3.58
CA ILE A 53 -2.53 8.06 4.70
C ILE A 53 -3.33 8.01 6.00
N VAL A 54 -3.08 7.01 6.82
CA VAL A 54 -3.72 6.79 8.12
C VAL A 54 -2.65 6.60 9.18
N PHE A 55 -2.82 7.27 10.32
CA PHE A 55 -1.87 7.24 11.42
C PHE A 55 -2.48 6.55 12.64
N HIS A 56 -1.88 5.43 13.06
CA HIS A 56 -2.18 4.85 14.37
C HIS A 56 -1.48 5.63 15.48
N ARG A 57 -2.09 5.69 16.67
CA ARG A 57 -1.49 6.40 17.81
C ARG A 57 -0.19 5.74 18.29
N GLU A 58 -0.13 4.42 18.24
CA GLU A 58 0.99 3.59 18.67
C GLU A 58 1.06 2.33 17.80
N ASN A 59 2.18 1.61 17.87
CA ASN A 59 2.42 0.39 17.11
C ASN A 59 1.52 -0.75 17.59
N GLN A 60 0.59 -1.15 16.72
CA GLN A 60 -0.37 -2.23 16.95
C GLN A 60 -0.04 -3.50 16.15
N GLY A 61 1.04 -3.48 15.38
CA GLY A 61 1.53 -4.55 14.51
C GLY A 61 0.90 -4.54 13.11
N LYS A 62 1.62 -5.16 12.15
CA LYS A 62 1.23 -5.27 10.73
C LYS A 62 -0.21 -5.73 10.52
N GLY A 63 -0.66 -6.73 11.29
CA GLY A 63 -2.03 -7.23 11.18
C GLY A 63 -3.09 -6.17 11.52
N ALA A 64 -2.83 -5.29 12.48
CA ALA A 64 -3.74 -4.17 12.79
C ALA A 64 -3.74 -3.14 11.65
N ALA A 65 -2.55 -2.78 11.15
CA ALA A 65 -2.42 -1.88 10.01
C ALA A 65 -3.14 -2.39 8.76
N VAL A 66 -2.99 -3.66 8.42
CA VAL A 66 -3.71 -4.31 7.30
C VAL A 66 -5.23 -4.27 7.51
N ARG A 67 -5.72 -4.60 8.71
CA ARG A 67 -7.17 -4.52 9.00
C ARG A 67 -7.72 -3.10 8.87
N THR A 68 -6.97 -2.10 9.32
CA THR A 68 -7.33 -0.69 9.13
C THR A 68 -7.42 -0.33 7.64
N ALA A 69 -6.41 -0.71 6.84
CA ALA A 69 -6.41 -0.45 5.41
C ALA A 69 -7.58 -1.14 4.69
N LEU A 70 -7.81 -2.44 4.96
CA LEU A 70 -8.91 -3.19 4.37
C LEU A 70 -10.29 -2.65 4.76
N GLY A 71 -10.45 -2.09 5.97
CA GLY A 71 -11.69 -1.45 6.39
C GLY A 71 -11.97 -0.11 5.70
N LEU A 72 -10.97 0.47 5.04
CA LEU A 72 -11.05 1.73 4.31
C LEU A 72 -11.04 1.55 2.79
N ALA A 73 -10.63 0.37 2.32
CA ALA A 73 -10.56 0.00 0.92
C ALA A 73 -11.96 -0.06 0.29
N SER A 74 -12.06 0.42 -0.93
CA SER A 74 -13.29 0.55 -1.71
C SER A 74 -13.24 -0.18 -3.05
N CYS A 75 -12.04 -0.57 -3.50
CA CYS A 75 -11.85 -1.38 -4.69
C CYS A 75 -12.33 -2.83 -4.51
N GLU A 76 -12.62 -3.49 -5.63
CA GLU A 76 -13.07 -4.90 -5.68
C GLU A 76 -11.99 -5.87 -5.19
N PHE A 77 -10.71 -5.56 -5.45
CA PHE A 77 -9.57 -6.35 -5.04
C PHE A 77 -8.65 -5.53 -4.14
N SER A 78 -7.94 -6.20 -3.25
CA SER A 78 -6.90 -5.61 -2.39
C SER A 78 -5.62 -6.42 -2.51
N ALA A 79 -4.49 -5.71 -2.61
CA ALA A 79 -3.16 -6.28 -2.50
C ALA A 79 -2.49 -5.71 -1.25
N ILE A 80 -1.86 -6.58 -0.45
CA ILE A 80 -1.02 -6.16 0.68
C ILE A 80 0.40 -6.12 0.16
N PHE A 81 1.05 -4.96 0.29
CA PHE A 81 2.39 -4.71 -0.23
C PHE A 81 3.24 -4.07 0.87
N ASP A 82 4.47 -4.58 1.05
CA ASP A 82 5.40 -4.04 2.04
C ASP A 82 6.15 -2.83 1.48
N ALA A 83 6.52 -1.89 2.36
CA ALA A 83 7.15 -0.63 1.99
C ALA A 83 8.69 -0.70 1.99
N ASP A 84 9.27 -1.90 2.01
CA ASP A 84 10.71 -2.14 2.10
C ASP A 84 11.43 -2.21 0.75
N LEU A 85 10.66 -2.12 -0.36
CA LEU A 85 11.15 -2.18 -1.73
C LEU A 85 11.79 -3.53 -2.12
N GLU A 86 11.50 -4.62 -1.40
CA GLU A 86 11.95 -5.97 -1.81
C GLU A 86 11.31 -6.39 -3.15
N TYR A 87 10.06 -5.99 -3.38
CA TYR A 87 9.31 -6.20 -4.61
C TYR A 87 8.99 -4.87 -5.29
N ARG A 88 8.62 -4.92 -6.57
CA ARG A 88 8.09 -3.76 -7.30
C ARG A 88 6.58 -3.87 -7.38
N ALA A 89 5.86 -2.76 -7.21
CA ALA A 89 4.40 -2.75 -7.34
C ALA A 89 3.94 -3.17 -8.76
N ALA A 90 4.79 -2.98 -9.77
CA ALA A 90 4.57 -3.49 -11.13
C ALA A 90 4.48 -5.02 -11.20
N ASP A 91 5.05 -5.76 -10.24
CA ASP A 91 4.98 -7.21 -10.16
C ASP A 91 3.55 -7.72 -9.85
N LEU A 92 2.64 -6.82 -9.44
CA LEU A 92 1.22 -7.12 -9.30
C LEU A 92 0.53 -7.30 -10.67
N ALA A 93 1.01 -6.64 -11.72
CA ALA A 93 0.37 -6.67 -13.05
C ALA A 93 0.10 -8.08 -13.59
N PRO A 94 1.06 -9.03 -13.62
CA PRO A 94 0.81 -10.39 -14.10
C PRO A 94 -0.17 -11.18 -13.24
N LEU A 95 -0.40 -10.79 -11.98
CA LEU A 95 -1.29 -11.50 -11.05
C LEU A 95 -2.77 -11.10 -11.22
N LEU A 96 -3.05 -9.97 -11.88
CA LEU A 96 -4.40 -9.42 -11.96
C LEU A 96 -5.31 -10.13 -12.98
N GLY A 97 -4.73 -10.83 -13.96
CA GLY A 97 -5.48 -11.54 -15.00
C GLY A 97 -6.54 -12.50 -14.45
N PRO A 98 -6.15 -13.50 -13.62
CA PRO A 98 -7.09 -14.45 -13.03
C PRO A 98 -8.16 -13.82 -12.12
N LEU A 99 -7.83 -12.70 -11.45
CA LEU A 99 -8.79 -11.98 -10.60
C LEU A 99 -9.84 -11.27 -11.47
N THR A 100 -9.38 -10.51 -12.48
CA THR A 100 -10.25 -9.71 -13.34
C THR A 100 -11.09 -10.54 -14.32
N SER A 101 -10.64 -11.75 -14.69
CA SER A 101 -11.45 -12.69 -15.49
C SER A 101 -12.43 -13.52 -14.66
N GLY A 102 -12.34 -13.46 -13.33
CA GLY A 102 -13.15 -14.27 -12.41
C GLY A 102 -12.71 -15.75 -12.33
N GLU A 103 -11.54 -16.10 -12.88
CA GLU A 103 -10.96 -17.44 -12.78
C GLU A 103 -10.48 -17.77 -11.35
N ALA A 104 -10.11 -16.75 -10.58
CA ALA A 104 -9.65 -16.89 -9.21
C ALA A 104 -10.20 -15.78 -8.31
N SER A 105 -10.41 -16.11 -7.03
CA SER A 105 -10.74 -15.11 -5.99
C SER A 105 -9.51 -14.66 -5.20
N VAL A 106 -8.39 -15.38 -5.32
CA VAL A 106 -7.11 -15.09 -4.63
C VAL A 106 -5.97 -15.56 -5.53
N VAL A 107 -4.90 -14.77 -5.60
CA VAL A 107 -3.66 -15.07 -6.32
C VAL A 107 -2.46 -14.81 -5.40
N PHE A 108 -1.35 -15.50 -5.66
CA PHE A 108 -0.10 -15.33 -4.92
C PHE A 108 1.04 -15.12 -5.91
N GLY A 109 1.85 -14.09 -5.71
CA GLY A 109 3.13 -13.90 -6.41
C GLY A 109 4.22 -14.78 -5.78
N THR A 110 5.19 -15.19 -6.59
CA THR A 110 6.36 -16.00 -6.18
C THR A 110 7.65 -15.32 -6.51
#